data_AF-A0A650CEY3-F1
#
_entry.id   AF-A0A650CEY3-F1
#
_cell.length_a   1.000
_cell.length_b   1.000
_cell.length_c   1.000
_cell.angle_alpha   90.00
_cell.angle_beta   90.00
_cell.angle_gamma   90.00
#
_symmetry.space_group_name_H-M   'P 1'
#
loop_
_entity.id
_entity.type
_entity.pdbx_description
1 polymer ?
#
loop_
_entity_poly.entity_id
_entity_poly.type
_entity_poly.pdbx_seq_one_letter_code
_entity_poly.pdbx_strand_id
1 'polypeptide(L)'
;MNFKVIKYFLLSRFTKPFILGTLIFLFFIIITYSALANSIFEPRIFNSLKINFAEFVTFFVIFSGFSSTVQKADYDFLFTSPLKKGEISLLYMIASILLGGGYFIVLGIMFLFIYSMPLSLLTLLSFSIFGIAVSSLSLVKEKIYLIVFTAVWVWFPFFGIQFSPTSILFGKPYLGIISSLVYSIPVIYRSLSDPQIQVSSQKGEIAKSIIKYSNSKNFLIKHFILTYEFAWGYGNSLSGRKLFYYVLYFPKVIAISVLFAIVYYSIFKLVDFTFYDIVAPSVVILAFLMSMGIYAISQERPWIVFVSLDRGSYLSKRILFKSLQNSLIALPFALSDIVLGYPSLGITLFFGSLMGYSLTSYLSSKLNPIQFRGEVYNYRAGSGMLLIIFSEYMVMGVSVISALSLTSSLVFTVISIIITILVIRKKNWETISYELIEKGFV
;
A
#
# COMPACT_ATOMS: atom_id res chain seq x y z
N MET A 1 -17.92 -17.92 -19.32
CA MET A 1 -18.24 -16.54 -18.90
C MET A 1 -18.43 -15.59 -20.09
N ASN A 2 -19.57 -14.91 -20.17
CA ASN A 2 -19.91 -13.97 -21.27
C ASN A 2 -19.15 -12.64 -21.11
N PHE A 3 -18.60 -12.08 -22.19
CA PHE A 3 -17.87 -10.80 -22.19
C PHE A 3 -18.70 -9.63 -21.60
N LYS A 4 -20.02 -9.67 -21.77
CA LYS A 4 -20.94 -8.68 -21.18
C LYS A 4 -20.83 -8.63 -19.65
N VAL A 5 -20.61 -9.78 -19.01
CA VAL A 5 -20.46 -9.93 -17.55
C VAL A 5 -19.16 -9.29 -17.07
N ILE A 6 -18.05 -9.56 -17.77
CA ILE A 6 -16.74 -8.94 -17.48
C ILE A 6 -16.83 -7.43 -17.60
N LYS A 7 -17.41 -6.95 -18.70
CA LYS A 7 -17.57 -5.51 -18.96
C LYS A 7 -18.44 -4.83 -17.88
N TYR A 8 -19.55 -5.45 -17.51
CA TYR A 8 -20.42 -4.93 -16.45
C TYR A 8 -19.68 -4.85 -15.11
N PHE A 9 -19.01 -5.93 -14.72
CA PHE A 9 -18.23 -6.00 -13.48
C PHE A 9 -17.14 -4.92 -13.43
N LEU A 10 -16.34 -4.76 -14.49
CA LEU A 10 -15.31 -3.73 -14.54
C LEU A 10 -15.87 -2.31 -14.47
N LEU A 11 -16.98 -2.03 -15.17
CA LEU A 11 -17.60 -0.70 -15.15
C LEU A 11 -18.30 -0.36 -13.83
N SER A 12 -18.73 -1.36 -13.07
CA SER A 12 -19.29 -1.17 -11.73
C SER A 12 -18.22 -0.74 -10.71
N ARG A 13 -16.97 -1.22 -10.88
CA ARG A 13 -15.85 -0.98 -9.97
C ARG A 13 -14.97 0.20 -10.33
N PHE A 14 -14.75 0.39 -11.63
CA PHE A 14 -13.83 1.36 -12.16
C PHE A 14 -14.59 2.33 -13.06
N THR A 15 -14.27 3.62 -12.95
CA THR A 15 -14.76 4.57 -13.95
C THR A 15 -14.00 4.36 -15.26
N LYS A 16 -14.63 4.64 -16.41
CA LYS A 16 -13.93 4.56 -17.72
C LYS A 16 -12.63 5.38 -17.73
N PRO A 17 -12.60 6.62 -17.19
CA PRO A 17 -11.36 7.39 -17.08
C PRO A 17 -10.28 6.73 -16.23
N PHE A 18 -10.65 6.00 -15.16
CA PHE A 18 -9.68 5.26 -14.35
C PHE A 18 -9.01 4.15 -15.16
N ILE A 19 -9.79 3.34 -15.88
CA ILE A 19 -9.23 2.25 -16.71
C ILE A 19 -8.31 2.83 -17.78
N LEU A 20 -8.76 3.85 -18.51
CA LEU A 20 -7.95 4.49 -19.56
C LEU A 20 -6.68 5.11 -19.00
N GLY A 21 -6.79 5.85 -17.89
CA GLY A 21 -5.65 6.48 -17.23
C GLY A 21 -4.64 5.47 -16.70
N THR A 22 -5.11 4.33 -16.18
CA THR A 22 -4.22 3.22 -15.76
C THR A 22 -3.47 2.65 -16.95
N LEU A 23 -4.14 2.42 -18.09
CA LEU A 23 -3.48 1.93 -19.30
C LEU A 23 -2.46 2.92 -19.85
N ILE A 24 -2.78 4.22 -19.88
CA ILE A 24 -1.85 5.29 -20.29
C ILE A 24 -0.64 5.34 -19.35
N PHE A 25 -0.88 5.25 -18.04
CA PHE A 25 0.18 5.25 -17.04
C PHE A 25 1.11 4.04 -17.19
N LEU A 26 0.56 2.84 -17.37
CA LEU A 26 1.35 1.63 -17.64
C LEU A 26 2.17 1.81 -18.92
N PHE A 27 1.57 2.34 -20.00
CA PHE A 27 2.27 2.59 -21.25
C PHE A 27 3.41 3.62 -21.11
N PHE A 28 3.18 4.70 -20.36
CA PHE A 28 4.21 5.70 -20.07
C PHE A 28 5.39 5.11 -19.29
N ILE A 29 5.10 4.28 -18.28
CA ILE A 29 6.15 3.57 -17.53
C ILE A 29 6.93 2.64 -18.45
N ILE A 30 6.27 1.90 -19.34
CA ILE A 30 6.94 1.03 -20.32
C ILE A 30 7.90 1.84 -21.19
N ILE A 31 7.48 2.98 -21.74
CA ILE A 31 8.34 3.85 -22.54
C ILE A 31 9.53 4.32 -21.72
N THR A 32 9.31 4.73 -20.47
CA THR A 32 10.35 5.26 -19.60
C THR A 32 11.41 4.20 -19.29
N TYR A 33 11.01 2.99 -18.89
CA TYR A 33 11.97 1.89 -18.67
C TYR A 33 12.66 1.45 -19.97
N SER A 34 11.96 1.49 -21.10
CA SER A 34 12.56 1.17 -22.41
C SER A 34 13.60 2.22 -22.82
N ALA A 35 13.34 3.51 -22.58
CA ALA A 35 14.28 4.59 -22.83
C ALA A 35 15.49 4.53 -21.89
N LEU A 36 15.28 4.10 -20.65
CA LEU A 36 16.33 3.89 -19.67
C LEU A 36 17.11 2.59 -19.89
N ALA A 37 16.69 1.70 -20.78
CA ALA A 37 17.30 0.37 -20.97
C ALA A 37 18.81 0.43 -21.23
N ASN A 38 19.28 1.45 -21.96
CA ASN A 38 20.71 1.64 -22.23
C ASN A 38 21.51 2.03 -20.97
N SER A 39 20.87 2.69 -19.99
CA SER A 39 21.48 3.06 -18.70
C SER A 39 21.38 1.96 -17.63
N ILE A 40 20.50 0.96 -17.81
CA ILE A 40 20.32 -0.15 -16.86
C ILE A 40 21.57 -1.03 -16.75
N PHE A 41 22.42 -1.06 -17.79
CA PHE A 41 23.66 -1.85 -17.80
C PHE A 41 24.81 -1.21 -17.02
N GLU A 42 24.66 0.00 -16.47
CA GLU A 42 25.63 0.49 -15.50
C GLU A 42 25.58 -0.36 -14.22
N PRO A 43 26.69 -0.97 -13.75
CA PRO A 43 26.68 -1.92 -12.64
C PRO A 43 26.07 -1.38 -11.34
N ARG A 44 26.21 -0.07 -11.10
CA ARG A 44 25.63 0.61 -9.93
C ARG A 44 24.11 0.66 -10.00
N ILE A 45 23.57 1.08 -11.15
CA ILE A 45 22.13 1.18 -11.40
C ILE A 45 21.51 -0.23 -11.34
N PHE A 46 22.17 -1.22 -11.93
CA PHE A 46 21.68 -2.59 -11.93
C PHE A 46 21.59 -3.21 -10.52
N ASN A 47 22.56 -2.96 -9.65
CA ASN A 47 22.51 -3.46 -8.27
C ASN A 47 21.41 -2.78 -7.45
N SER A 48 21.24 -1.45 -7.55
CA SER A 48 20.15 -0.74 -6.89
C SER A 48 18.77 -1.21 -7.39
N LEU A 49 18.65 -1.57 -8.68
CA LEU A 49 17.42 -2.13 -9.25
C LEU A 49 17.02 -3.47 -8.60
N LYS A 50 17.98 -4.34 -8.22
CA LYS A 50 17.67 -5.62 -7.57
C LYS A 50 16.93 -5.43 -6.25
N ILE A 51 17.36 -4.46 -5.46
CA ILE A 51 16.83 -4.18 -4.12
C ILE A 51 15.47 -3.51 -4.23
N ASN A 52 15.38 -2.45 -5.04
CA ASN A 52 14.11 -1.77 -5.32
C ASN A 52 13.03 -2.75 -5.81
N PHE A 53 13.42 -3.78 -6.57
CA PHE A 53 12.50 -4.78 -7.05
C PHE A 53 12.07 -5.77 -5.97
N ALA A 54 12.99 -6.28 -5.15
CA ALA A 54 12.66 -7.13 -4.00
C ALA A 54 11.70 -6.43 -3.04
N GLU A 55 11.87 -5.13 -2.87
CA GLU A 55 11.01 -4.28 -2.05
C GLU A 55 9.66 -4.00 -2.67
N PHE A 56 9.64 -3.68 -3.95
CA PHE A 56 8.40 -3.53 -4.69
C PHE A 56 7.55 -4.79 -4.52
N VAL A 57 8.16 -5.97 -4.70
CA VAL A 57 7.48 -7.25 -4.49
C VAL A 57 7.05 -7.40 -3.03
N THR A 58 7.90 -7.08 -2.06
CA THR A 58 7.58 -7.18 -0.63
C THR A 58 6.40 -6.28 -0.24
N PHE A 59 6.42 -5.02 -0.67
CA PHE A 59 5.33 -4.07 -0.51
C PHE A 59 4.05 -4.63 -1.12
N PHE A 60 4.07 -5.12 -2.36
CA PHE A 60 2.88 -5.67 -3.01
C PHE A 60 2.38 -6.96 -2.37
N VAL A 61 3.26 -7.81 -1.84
CA VAL A 61 2.89 -9.03 -1.09
C VAL A 61 2.20 -8.67 0.22
N ILE A 62 2.78 -7.75 1.00
CA ILE A 62 2.19 -7.25 2.24
C ILE A 62 0.85 -6.55 1.94
N PHE A 63 0.83 -5.66 0.95
CA PHE A 63 -0.35 -4.94 0.49
C PHE A 63 -1.46 -5.89 0.05
N SER A 64 -1.16 -6.88 -0.79
CA SER A 64 -2.13 -7.90 -1.26
C SER A 64 -2.61 -8.80 -0.14
N GLY A 65 -1.76 -8.98 0.87
CA GLY A 65 -2.09 -9.70 2.07
C GLY A 65 -3.15 -9.04 2.93
N PHE A 66 -3.07 -7.72 3.01
CA PHE A 66 -4.11 -6.92 3.64
C PHE A 66 -5.24 -6.57 2.66
N SER A 67 -5.08 -6.73 1.35
CA SER A 67 -6.13 -6.41 0.36
C SER A 67 -7.28 -7.41 0.34
N SER A 68 -8.50 -6.88 0.20
CA SER A 68 -9.66 -7.62 -0.28
C SER A 68 -10.10 -6.97 -1.57
N THR A 69 -10.20 -7.76 -2.64
CA THR A 69 -10.69 -7.29 -3.93
C THR A 69 -12.20 -7.24 -4.00
N VAL A 70 -12.92 -7.44 -2.89
CA VAL A 70 -14.38 -7.53 -2.86
C VAL A 70 -15.02 -6.29 -2.23
N GLN A 71 -15.75 -5.55 -3.05
CA GLN A 71 -16.47 -4.31 -2.77
C GLN A 71 -17.95 -4.58 -2.50
N LYS A 72 -18.65 -3.56 -1.96
CA LYS A 72 -20.11 -3.62 -1.75
C LYS A 72 -20.88 -3.90 -3.03
N ALA A 73 -20.52 -3.19 -4.10
CA ALA A 73 -21.14 -3.37 -5.41
C ALA A 73 -21.03 -4.81 -5.93
N ASP A 74 -20.00 -5.55 -5.52
CA ASP A 74 -19.86 -6.94 -5.92
C ASP A 74 -20.81 -7.86 -5.16
N TYR A 75 -21.16 -7.55 -3.91
CA TYR A 75 -22.18 -8.31 -3.20
C TYR A 75 -23.55 -8.10 -3.83
N ASP A 76 -23.91 -6.86 -4.16
CA ASP A 76 -25.16 -6.55 -4.86
C ASP A 76 -25.22 -7.28 -6.22
N PHE A 77 -24.07 -7.39 -6.90
CA PHE A 77 -23.93 -8.19 -8.12
C PHE A 77 -23.97 -9.71 -7.88
N LEU A 78 -23.38 -10.21 -6.79
CA LEU A 78 -23.37 -11.64 -6.44
C LEU A 78 -24.76 -12.13 -6.00
N PHE A 79 -25.54 -11.30 -5.33
CA PHE A 79 -26.90 -11.63 -4.93
C PHE A 79 -27.90 -11.63 -6.10
N THR A 80 -27.55 -10.99 -7.22
CA THR A 80 -28.43 -10.85 -8.38
C THR A 80 -27.98 -11.66 -9.60
N SER A 81 -26.74 -12.18 -9.62
CA SER A 81 -26.19 -12.88 -10.79
C SER A 81 -26.20 -14.41 -10.65
N PRO A 82 -26.67 -15.16 -11.67
CA PRO A 82 -26.65 -16.62 -11.66
C PRO A 82 -25.26 -17.16 -12.07
N LEU A 83 -24.20 -16.67 -11.43
CA LEU A 83 -22.81 -17.04 -11.75
C LEU A 83 -22.29 -18.14 -10.83
N LYS A 84 -21.49 -19.06 -11.38
CA LYS A 84 -20.80 -20.08 -10.58
C LYS A 84 -19.67 -19.44 -9.78
N LYS A 85 -19.36 -20.01 -8.60
CA LYS A 85 -18.27 -19.56 -7.69
C LYS A 85 -16.92 -19.35 -8.43
N GLY A 86 -16.59 -20.23 -9.38
CA GLY A 86 -15.36 -20.12 -10.18
C GLY A 86 -15.36 -18.94 -11.17
N GLU A 87 -16.51 -18.60 -11.77
CA GLU A 87 -16.62 -17.45 -12.67
C GLU A 87 -16.47 -16.14 -11.91
N ILE A 88 -17.07 -16.07 -10.73
CA ILE A 88 -16.92 -14.97 -9.78
C ILE A 88 -15.44 -14.80 -9.38
N SER A 89 -14.77 -15.90 -9.07
CA SER A 89 -13.35 -15.87 -8.73
C SER A 89 -12.48 -15.31 -9.84
N LEU A 90 -12.78 -15.69 -11.08
CA LEU A 90 -12.07 -15.24 -12.27
C LEU A 90 -12.25 -13.72 -12.45
N LEU A 91 -13.47 -13.19 -12.23
CA LEU A 91 -13.73 -11.75 -12.23
C LEU A 91 -12.89 -11.01 -11.18
N TYR A 92 -12.85 -11.50 -9.94
CA TYR A 92 -12.02 -10.91 -8.89
C TYR A 92 -10.52 -10.98 -9.21
N MET A 93 -10.06 -12.06 -9.82
CA MET A 93 -8.68 -12.20 -10.27
C MET A 93 -8.36 -11.14 -11.34
N ILE A 94 -9.23 -10.94 -12.34
CA ILE A 94 -9.08 -9.86 -13.35
C ILE A 94 -9.01 -8.48 -12.67
N ALA A 95 -9.87 -8.20 -11.70
CA ALA A 95 -9.80 -6.94 -10.96
C ALA A 95 -8.50 -6.80 -10.15
N SER A 96 -7.99 -7.89 -9.58
CA SER A 96 -6.71 -7.91 -8.86
C SER A 96 -5.52 -7.62 -9.80
N ILE A 97 -5.59 -8.10 -11.04
CA ILE A 97 -4.60 -7.79 -12.08
C ILE A 97 -4.59 -6.30 -12.40
N LEU A 98 -5.77 -5.68 -12.56
CA LEU A 98 -5.85 -4.24 -12.86
C LEU A 98 -5.41 -3.35 -11.69
N LEU A 99 -5.61 -3.80 -10.45
CA LEU A 99 -5.24 -3.04 -9.25
C LEU A 99 -3.77 -3.19 -8.86
N GLY A 100 -3.13 -4.34 -9.14
CA GLY A 100 -1.76 -4.63 -8.70
C GLY A 100 -0.93 -5.46 -9.69
N GLY A 101 -1.51 -6.49 -10.29
CA GLY A 101 -0.77 -7.40 -11.17
C GLY A 101 -0.17 -6.73 -12.42
N GLY A 102 -0.80 -5.67 -12.93
CA GLY A 102 -0.33 -4.90 -14.08
C GLY A 102 1.04 -4.26 -13.87
N TYR A 103 1.40 -3.89 -12.64
CA TYR A 103 2.71 -3.34 -12.34
C TYR A 103 3.83 -4.38 -12.51
N PHE A 104 3.56 -5.66 -12.16
CA PHE A 104 4.53 -6.74 -12.35
C PHE A 104 4.78 -7.04 -13.83
N ILE A 105 3.76 -6.88 -14.69
CA ILE A 105 3.91 -7.00 -16.15
C ILE A 105 4.85 -5.91 -16.66
N VAL A 106 4.64 -4.66 -16.21
CA VAL A 106 5.47 -3.52 -16.60
C VAL A 106 6.90 -3.68 -16.11
N LEU A 107 7.11 -4.12 -14.87
CA LEU A 107 8.43 -4.46 -14.38
C LEU A 107 9.06 -5.62 -15.17
N GLY A 108 8.28 -6.65 -15.50
CA GLY A 108 8.73 -7.80 -16.26
C GLY A 108 9.27 -7.47 -17.66
N ILE A 109 8.88 -6.34 -18.26
CA ILE A 109 9.41 -5.86 -19.54
C ILE A 109 10.91 -5.60 -19.47
N MET A 110 11.48 -5.27 -18.30
CA MET A 110 12.93 -5.10 -18.17
C MET A 110 13.70 -6.37 -18.56
N PHE A 111 13.10 -7.55 -18.38
CA PHE A 111 13.75 -8.81 -18.72
C PHE A 111 13.92 -9.04 -20.22
N LEU A 112 13.18 -8.32 -21.07
CA LEU A 112 13.40 -8.29 -22.51
C LEU A 112 14.77 -7.71 -22.88
N PHE A 113 15.32 -6.87 -22.02
CA PHE A 113 16.62 -6.23 -22.23
C PHE A 113 17.75 -6.96 -21.50
N ILE A 114 17.46 -7.70 -20.42
CA ILE A 114 18.48 -8.40 -19.62
C ILE A 114 18.88 -9.75 -20.26
N TYR A 115 17.94 -10.45 -20.88
CA TYR A 115 18.14 -11.82 -21.39
C TYR A 115 17.95 -11.91 -22.91
N SER A 116 18.62 -12.88 -23.53
CA SER A 116 18.40 -13.21 -24.94
C SER A 116 17.09 -13.98 -25.15
N MET A 117 16.52 -13.87 -26.35
CA MET A 117 15.41 -14.74 -26.77
C MET A 117 15.88 -16.21 -26.81
N PRO A 118 15.03 -17.19 -26.42
CA PRO A 118 13.64 -17.07 -25.94
C PRO A 118 13.53 -16.87 -24.41
N LEU A 119 14.66 -16.86 -23.69
CA LEU A 119 14.70 -16.85 -22.23
C LEU A 119 14.07 -15.58 -21.65
N SER A 120 14.24 -14.44 -22.31
CA SER A 120 13.62 -13.17 -21.91
C SER A 120 12.09 -13.21 -21.85
N LEU A 121 11.44 -13.84 -22.84
CA LEU A 121 9.98 -14.04 -22.84
C LEU A 121 9.55 -14.95 -21.70
N LEU A 122 10.28 -16.02 -21.43
CA LEU A 122 9.98 -16.93 -20.33
C LEU A 122 10.12 -16.25 -18.97
N THR A 123 11.16 -15.43 -18.77
CA THR A 123 11.33 -14.64 -17.54
C THR A 123 10.24 -13.59 -17.38
N LEU A 124 9.83 -12.90 -18.46
CA LEU A 124 8.74 -11.93 -18.43
C LEU A 124 7.41 -12.61 -18.06
N LEU A 125 7.09 -13.73 -18.71
CA LEU A 125 5.83 -14.44 -18.49
C LEU A 125 5.76 -15.03 -17.09
N SER A 126 6.81 -15.73 -16.65
CA SER A 126 6.85 -16.33 -15.31
C SER A 126 6.77 -15.28 -14.21
N PHE A 127 7.46 -14.14 -14.36
CA PHE A 127 7.39 -13.05 -13.40
C PHE A 127 6.03 -12.34 -13.39
N SER A 128 5.42 -12.16 -14.57
CA SER A 128 4.06 -11.63 -14.69
C SER A 128 3.05 -12.55 -13.99
N ILE A 129 3.15 -13.86 -14.20
CA ILE A 129 2.32 -14.88 -13.54
C ILE A 129 2.52 -14.83 -12.01
N PHE A 130 3.76 -14.66 -11.55
CA PHE A 130 4.07 -14.45 -10.14
C PHE A 130 3.38 -13.21 -9.57
N GLY A 131 3.42 -12.07 -10.27
CA GLY A 131 2.70 -10.86 -9.87
C GLY A 131 1.18 -11.02 -9.81
N ILE A 132 0.60 -11.76 -10.76
CA ILE A 132 -0.82 -12.12 -10.75
C ILE A 132 -1.14 -12.97 -9.51
N ALA A 133 -0.29 -13.96 -9.19
CA ALA A 133 -0.44 -14.79 -8.01
C ALA A 133 -0.32 -13.99 -6.70
N VAL A 134 0.64 -13.06 -6.61
CA VAL A 134 0.77 -12.14 -5.47
C VAL A 134 -0.51 -11.31 -5.31
N SER A 135 -1.04 -10.77 -6.40
CA SER A 135 -2.27 -9.95 -6.37
C SER A 135 -3.52 -10.79 -6.03
N SER A 136 -3.55 -12.06 -6.43
CA SER A 136 -4.65 -12.99 -6.15
C SER A 136 -4.60 -13.61 -4.75
N LEU A 137 -3.53 -13.40 -3.97
CA LEU A 137 -3.49 -13.75 -2.54
C LEU A 137 -4.70 -13.20 -1.79
N SER A 138 -5.24 -12.07 -2.23
CA SER A 138 -6.47 -11.47 -1.71
C SER A 138 -7.67 -12.44 -1.62
N LEU A 139 -7.70 -13.48 -2.45
CA LEU A 139 -8.76 -14.49 -2.55
C LEU A 139 -8.47 -15.80 -1.80
N VAL A 140 -7.24 -16.00 -1.34
CA VAL A 140 -6.78 -17.25 -0.72
C VAL A 140 -7.08 -17.27 0.78
N LYS A 141 -7.63 -18.39 1.28
CA LYS A 141 -7.81 -18.64 2.73
C LYS A 141 -6.46 -18.79 3.42
N GLU A 142 -6.36 -18.33 4.68
CA GLU A 142 -5.14 -18.48 5.51
C GLU A 142 -3.86 -17.91 4.84
N LYS A 143 -4.02 -16.85 4.05
CA LYS A 143 -2.97 -16.23 3.23
C LYS A 143 -1.75 -15.69 4.00
N ILE A 144 -1.81 -15.56 5.33
CA ILE A 144 -0.75 -14.94 6.17
C ILE A 144 0.55 -15.71 6.10
N TYR A 145 0.48 -17.03 6.17
CA TYR A 145 1.67 -17.88 6.07
C TYR A 145 2.33 -17.70 4.70
N LEU A 146 1.52 -17.59 3.63
CA LEU A 146 2.01 -17.33 2.28
C LEU A 146 2.61 -15.91 2.16
N ILE A 147 2.01 -14.91 2.78
CA ILE A 147 2.51 -13.53 2.78
C ILE A 147 3.87 -13.44 3.48
N VAL A 148 3.96 -13.95 4.70
CA VAL A 148 5.21 -13.94 5.49
C VAL A 148 6.29 -14.74 4.76
N PHE A 149 5.95 -15.94 4.28
CA PHE A 149 6.87 -16.76 3.51
C PHE A 149 7.37 -16.03 2.26
N THR A 150 6.46 -15.49 1.44
CA THR A 150 6.84 -14.83 0.18
C THR A 150 7.62 -13.53 0.42
N ALA A 151 7.20 -12.74 1.42
CA ALA A 151 7.90 -11.52 1.80
C ALA A 151 9.33 -11.77 2.25
N VAL A 152 9.63 -12.92 2.87
CA VAL A 152 10.99 -13.32 3.24
C VAL A 152 11.72 -13.98 2.06
N TRP A 153 11.02 -14.84 1.31
CA TRP A 153 11.56 -15.65 0.23
C TRP A 153 12.12 -14.80 -0.92
N VAL A 154 11.50 -13.67 -1.21
CA VAL A 154 11.93 -12.68 -2.21
C VAL A 154 13.31 -12.08 -1.90
N TRP A 155 13.79 -12.17 -0.66
CA TRP A 155 15.12 -11.69 -0.25
C TRP A 155 16.20 -12.76 -0.22
N PHE A 156 15.86 -14.04 -0.37
CA PHE A 156 16.81 -15.15 -0.33
C PHE A 156 18.06 -15.00 -1.21
N PRO A 157 17.97 -14.43 -2.44
CA PRO A 157 19.17 -14.27 -3.28
C PRO A 157 20.23 -13.35 -2.67
N PHE A 158 19.85 -12.40 -1.81
CA PHE A 158 20.79 -11.54 -1.09
C PHE A 158 21.58 -12.31 -0.02
N PHE A 159 21.05 -13.43 0.46
CA PHE A 159 21.70 -14.31 1.43
C PHE A 159 22.38 -15.52 0.76
N GLY A 160 22.55 -15.50 -0.56
CA GLY A 160 23.18 -16.60 -1.32
C GLY A 160 22.25 -17.77 -1.66
N ILE A 161 20.99 -17.74 -1.24
CA ILE A 161 19.99 -18.78 -1.56
C ILE A 161 19.31 -18.43 -2.88
N GLN A 162 19.68 -19.15 -3.94
CA GLN A 162 19.28 -18.80 -5.32
C GLN A 162 17.90 -19.31 -5.74
N PHE A 163 17.20 -20.09 -4.92
CA PHE A 163 15.83 -20.52 -5.22
C PHE A 163 14.86 -19.45 -4.72
N SER A 164 14.49 -18.49 -5.57
CA SER A 164 13.56 -17.39 -5.26
C SER A 164 13.05 -16.70 -6.54
N PRO A 165 11.82 -16.15 -6.57
CA PRO A 165 11.30 -15.44 -7.73
C PRO A 165 12.19 -14.27 -8.20
N THR A 166 12.91 -13.62 -7.28
CA THR A 166 13.82 -12.51 -7.58
C THR A 166 15.18 -12.95 -8.10
N SER A 167 15.49 -14.25 -8.12
CA SER A 167 16.74 -14.79 -8.68
C SER A 167 16.92 -14.48 -10.17
N ILE A 168 15.83 -14.16 -10.87
CA ILE A 168 15.87 -13.62 -12.24
C ILE A 168 16.73 -12.36 -12.32
N LEU A 169 16.83 -11.55 -11.26
CA LEU A 169 17.66 -10.35 -11.26
C LEU A 169 19.13 -10.63 -10.91
N PHE A 170 19.43 -11.83 -10.40
CA PHE A 170 20.78 -12.25 -10.01
C PHE A 170 21.46 -13.11 -11.09
N GLY A 171 20.97 -13.08 -12.34
CA GLY A 171 21.52 -13.87 -13.43
C GLY A 171 21.22 -15.37 -13.33
N LYS A 172 20.21 -15.77 -12.53
CA LYS A 172 19.76 -17.16 -12.38
C LYS A 172 18.33 -17.32 -12.90
N PRO A 173 18.09 -17.14 -14.21
CA PRO A 173 16.75 -17.07 -14.80
C PRO A 173 15.97 -18.37 -14.62
N TYR A 174 16.60 -19.54 -14.78
CA TYR A 174 15.91 -20.83 -14.62
C TYR A 174 15.38 -21.04 -13.20
N LEU A 175 16.18 -20.74 -12.17
CA LEU A 175 15.76 -20.85 -10.78
C LEU A 175 14.63 -19.86 -10.45
N GLY A 176 14.73 -18.65 -11.00
CA GLY A 176 13.68 -17.63 -10.86
C GLY A 176 12.37 -18.00 -11.56
N ILE A 177 12.42 -18.58 -12.76
CA ILE A 177 11.26 -19.10 -13.49
C ILE A 177 10.60 -20.23 -12.69
N ILE A 178 11.38 -21.23 -12.27
CA ILE A 178 10.86 -22.40 -11.55
C ILE A 178 10.22 -21.96 -10.23
N SER A 179 10.91 -21.16 -9.42
CA SER A 179 10.36 -20.66 -8.14
C SER A 179 9.09 -19.82 -8.33
N SER A 180 9.06 -18.94 -9.36
CA SER A 180 7.87 -18.17 -9.72
C SER A 180 6.68 -19.08 -10.04
N LEU A 181 6.88 -20.14 -10.83
CA LEU A 181 5.82 -21.08 -11.20
C LEU A 181 5.38 -21.96 -10.02
N VAL A 182 6.33 -22.48 -9.24
CA VAL A 182 6.08 -23.29 -8.03
C VAL A 182 5.23 -22.52 -7.03
N TYR A 183 5.44 -21.21 -6.90
CA TYR A 183 4.58 -20.35 -6.10
C TYR A 183 3.22 -20.11 -6.74
N SER A 184 3.22 -19.75 -8.01
CA SER A 184 2.03 -19.22 -8.68
C SER A 184 0.96 -20.27 -8.90
N ILE A 185 1.35 -21.51 -9.24
CA ILE A 185 0.41 -22.58 -9.56
C ILE A 185 -0.49 -22.91 -8.34
N PRO A 186 0.04 -23.19 -7.13
CA PRO A 186 -0.79 -23.43 -5.95
C PRO A 186 -1.65 -22.22 -5.56
N VAL A 187 -1.10 -21.01 -5.63
CA VAL A 187 -1.81 -19.78 -5.23
C VAL A 187 -2.97 -19.50 -6.18
N ILE A 188 -2.74 -19.56 -7.49
CA ILE A 188 -3.79 -19.39 -8.50
C ILE A 188 -4.83 -20.50 -8.37
N TYR A 189 -4.41 -21.76 -8.22
CA TYR A 189 -5.32 -22.89 -8.03
C TYR A 189 -6.21 -22.69 -6.79
N ARG A 190 -5.63 -22.35 -5.63
CA ARG A 190 -6.40 -22.07 -4.40
C ARG A 190 -7.32 -20.87 -4.57
N SER A 191 -6.85 -19.83 -5.24
CA SER A 191 -7.67 -18.65 -5.51
C SER A 191 -8.91 -18.99 -6.34
N LEU A 192 -8.81 -19.90 -7.32
CA LEU A 192 -9.92 -20.26 -8.21
C LEU A 192 -10.85 -21.36 -7.65
N SER A 193 -10.28 -22.37 -6.97
CA SER A 193 -11.02 -23.56 -6.50
C SER A 193 -11.80 -23.30 -5.23
N ASP A 194 -11.21 -22.59 -4.27
CA ASP A 194 -11.86 -22.24 -3.01
C ASP A 194 -11.64 -20.77 -2.64
N PRO A 195 -12.13 -19.83 -3.48
CA PRO A 195 -12.04 -18.42 -3.18
C PRO A 195 -12.80 -18.14 -1.89
N GLN A 196 -12.16 -17.41 -0.99
CA GLN A 196 -12.79 -16.94 0.23
C GLN A 196 -13.74 -15.78 -0.10
N ILE A 197 -14.94 -16.06 -0.61
CA ILE A 197 -15.96 -15.06 -1.02
C ILE A 197 -16.93 -14.70 0.12
N GLN A 198 -16.80 -15.33 1.30
CA GLN A 198 -17.77 -15.20 2.39
C GLN A 198 -17.96 -13.76 2.89
N VAL A 199 -19.22 -13.41 3.14
CA VAL A 199 -19.62 -12.27 3.97
C VAL A 199 -19.05 -12.50 5.37
N SER A 200 -18.40 -11.49 5.91
CA SER A 200 -17.94 -11.47 7.30
C SER A 200 -19.06 -11.95 8.23
N SER A 201 -18.74 -12.90 9.10
CA SER A 201 -19.68 -13.31 10.12
C SER A 201 -19.76 -12.18 11.16
N GLN A 202 -20.98 -11.81 11.56
CA GLN A 202 -21.29 -10.88 12.66
C GLN A 202 -20.62 -11.23 14.01
N LYS A 203 -19.90 -12.35 14.12
CA LYS A 203 -19.11 -12.73 15.30
C LYS A 203 -17.83 -11.90 15.43
N GLY A 204 -17.93 -10.58 15.35
CA GLY A 204 -16.90 -9.67 15.82
C GLY A 204 -17.12 -9.40 17.29
N GLU A 205 -16.22 -9.87 18.15
CA GLU A 205 -16.07 -9.22 19.44
C GLU A 205 -15.83 -7.74 19.16
N ILE A 206 -16.80 -6.90 19.52
CA ILE A 206 -16.65 -5.46 19.57
C ILE A 206 -15.38 -5.24 20.37
N ALA A 207 -14.36 -4.65 19.76
CA ALA A 207 -13.10 -4.36 20.42
C ALA A 207 -13.43 -3.66 21.75
N LYS A 208 -13.31 -4.41 22.87
CA LYS A 208 -13.52 -3.87 24.20
C LYS A 208 -12.46 -2.81 24.35
N SER A 209 -12.85 -1.54 24.20
CA SER A 209 -11.95 -0.42 24.40
C SER A 209 -11.47 -0.51 25.85
N ILE A 210 -10.19 -0.84 26.02
CA ILE A 210 -9.51 -0.91 27.32
C ILE A 210 -9.48 0.48 27.99
N ILE A 211 -9.80 1.53 27.23
CA ILE A 211 -9.65 2.91 27.66
C ILE A 211 -10.97 3.38 28.30
N LYS A 212 -11.01 3.33 29.63
CA LYS A 212 -12.00 4.04 30.42
C LYS A 212 -11.76 5.55 30.26
N TYR A 213 -12.73 6.24 29.70
CA TYR A 213 -12.64 7.69 29.50
C TYR A 213 -13.26 8.41 30.71
N SER A 214 -12.45 9.23 31.37
CA SER A 214 -12.91 10.19 32.39
C SER A 214 -13.48 11.43 31.71
N ASN A 215 -14.54 12.03 32.25
CA ASN A 215 -15.13 13.32 31.81
C ASN A 215 -14.14 14.50 31.93
N SER A 216 -13.13 14.57 31.05
CA SER A 216 -12.18 15.66 31.01
C SER A 216 -12.40 16.54 29.78
N LYS A 217 -12.25 17.87 29.95
CA LYS A 217 -12.37 18.87 28.88
C LYS A 217 -11.42 18.63 27.69
N ASN A 218 -10.36 17.85 27.88
CA ASN A 218 -9.34 17.55 26.86
C ASN A 218 -9.42 16.11 26.31
N PHE A 219 -10.57 15.46 26.43
CA PHE A 219 -10.78 14.08 26.01
C PHE A 219 -10.31 13.80 24.57
N LEU A 220 -10.65 14.66 23.60
CA LEU A 220 -10.30 14.45 22.19
C LEU A 220 -8.78 14.44 21.94
N ILE A 221 -8.06 15.36 22.58
CA ILE A 221 -6.60 15.44 22.47
C ILE A 221 -5.97 14.20 23.10
N LYS A 222 -6.43 13.81 24.30
CA LYS A 222 -5.96 12.59 24.97
C LYS A 222 -6.24 11.34 24.14
N HIS A 223 -7.41 11.26 23.50
CA HIS A 223 -7.76 10.18 22.60
C HIS A 223 -6.80 10.14 21.40
N PHE A 224 -6.59 11.27 20.71
CA PHE A 224 -5.68 11.33 19.57
C PHE A 224 -4.22 11.02 19.93
N ILE A 225 -3.75 11.34 21.13
CA ILE A 225 -2.38 11.04 21.56
C ILE A 225 -2.23 9.56 21.93
N LEU A 226 -3.17 8.99 22.68
CA LEU A 226 -3.03 7.65 23.26
C LEU A 226 -3.54 6.53 22.36
N THR A 227 -4.32 6.86 21.32
CA THR A 227 -4.88 5.86 20.41
C THR A 227 -4.34 5.99 19.01
N TYR A 228 -3.91 4.87 18.47
CA TYR A 228 -3.59 4.71 17.07
C TYR A 228 -4.73 3.95 16.40
N GLU A 229 -5.28 4.54 15.36
CA GLU A 229 -6.36 3.93 14.59
C GLU A 229 -5.71 3.37 13.36
N PHE A 230 -5.53 2.06 13.34
CA PHE A 230 -5.08 1.37 12.17
C PHE A 230 -6.32 0.99 11.36
N ALA A 231 -6.58 1.77 10.31
CA ALA A 231 -7.67 1.55 9.37
C ALA A 231 -7.11 1.14 8.02
N TRP A 232 -7.52 -0.02 7.53
CA TRP A 232 -7.17 -0.51 6.20
C TRP A 232 -8.42 -1.04 5.51
N GLY A 233 -8.76 -0.46 4.34
CA GLY A 233 -10.05 -0.68 3.66
C GLY A 233 -10.17 -1.97 2.86
N TYR A 234 -9.44 -2.96 3.32
CA TYR A 234 -8.91 -4.05 2.55
C TYR A 234 -8.88 -5.15 3.62
N GLY A 235 -9.82 -6.09 3.52
CA GLY A 235 -10.29 -6.91 4.64
C GLY A 235 -9.25 -7.86 5.25
N ASN A 236 -9.50 -8.26 6.50
CA ASN A 236 -8.63 -9.12 7.30
C ASN A 236 -8.59 -10.59 6.79
N SER A 237 -7.38 -11.14 6.65
CA SER A 237 -7.08 -12.57 6.46
C SER A 237 -7.32 -13.43 7.71
N LEU A 238 -7.16 -12.86 8.91
CA LEU A 238 -7.28 -13.54 10.21
C LEU A 238 -8.72 -13.74 10.69
N SER A 239 -9.68 -12.95 10.21
CA SER A 239 -11.04 -12.90 10.82
C SER A 239 -12.20 -12.89 9.83
N GLY A 240 -11.95 -13.25 8.57
CA GLY A 240 -13.00 -13.38 7.56
C GLY A 240 -13.57 -12.03 7.10
N ARG A 241 -12.74 -11.22 6.42
CA ARG A 241 -13.13 -9.97 5.75
C ARG A 241 -13.74 -8.86 6.62
N LYS A 242 -13.58 -8.89 7.93
CA LYS A 242 -13.81 -7.69 8.74
C LYS A 242 -12.88 -6.59 8.25
N LEU A 243 -13.43 -5.40 8.04
CA LEU A 243 -12.63 -4.19 7.80
C LEU A 243 -11.58 -4.12 8.91
N PHE A 244 -10.32 -3.92 8.51
CA PHE A 244 -9.20 -3.94 9.43
C PHE A 244 -9.18 -2.58 10.15
N TYR A 245 -10.03 -2.46 11.16
CA TYR A 245 -10.10 -1.31 12.05
C TYR A 245 -9.73 -1.74 13.45
N TYR A 246 -8.52 -1.34 13.87
CA TYR A 246 -8.05 -1.58 15.21
C TYR A 246 -7.67 -0.26 15.86
N VAL A 247 -8.23 -0.05 17.05
CA VAL A 247 -7.80 1.03 17.93
C VAL A 247 -6.77 0.43 18.89
N LEU A 248 -5.51 0.77 18.66
CA LEU A 248 -4.37 0.29 19.42
C LEU A 248 -3.89 1.38 20.38
N TYR A 249 -3.31 0.98 21.51
CA TYR A 249 -2.64 1.90 22.40
C TYR A 249 -1.35 2.38 21.73
N PHE A 250 -1.23 3.68 21.45
CA PHE A 250 -0.17 4.23 20.61
C PHE A 250 1.25 3.91 21.11
N PRO A 251 1.56 3.93 22.42
CA PRO A 251 2.86 3.48 22.92
C PRO A 251 3.21 2.03 22.58
N LYS A 252 2.23 1.11 22.47
CA LYS A 252 2.50 -0.26 22.00
C LYS A 252 2.91 -0.27 20.52
N VAL A 253 2.31 0.58 19.70
CA VAL A 253 2.66 0.70 18.27
C VAL A 253 4.09 1.25 18.13
N ILE A 254 4.46 2.25 18.93
CA ILE A 254 5.84 2.75 18.98
C ILE A 254 6.80 1.64 19.44
N ALA A 255 6.47 0.89 20.49
CA ALA A 255 7.33 -0.21 20.95
C ALA A 255 7.57 -1.27 19.86
N ILE A 256 6.53 -1.62 19.08
CA ILE A 256 6.66 -2.53 17.93
C ILE A 256 7.54 -1.91 16.84
N SER A 257 7.38 -0.62 16.54
CA SER A 257 8.25 0.09 15.60
C SER A 257 9.72 0.07 16.04
N VAL A 258 9.99 0.30 17.33
CA VAL A 258 11.35 0.21 17.90
C VAL A 258 11.93 -1.19 17.74
N LEU A 259 11.15 -2.24 17.99
CA LEU A 259 11.60 -3.62 17.79
C LEU A 259 11.97 -3.88 16.32
N PHE A 260 11.14 -3.44 15.36
CA PHE A 260 11.46 -3.58 13.95
C PHE A 260 12.68 -2.75 13.52
N ALA A 261 12.84 -1.54 14.07
CA ALA A 261 14.02 -0.72 13.82
C ALA A 261 15.31 -1.36 14.36
N ILE A 262 15.26 -2.02 15.52
CA ILE A 262 16.41 -2.80 16.05
C ILE A 262 16.76 -3.96 15.11
N VAL A 263 15.76 -4.69 14.59
CA VAL A 263 15.99 -5.77 13.62
C VAL A 263 16.59 -5.22 12.34
N TYR A 264 16.04 -4.13 11.80
CA TYR A 264 16.57 -3.40 10.64
C TYR A 264 18.04 -3.00 10.84
N TYR A 265 18.35 -2.33 11.96
CA TYR A 265 19.71 -1.93 12.31
C TYR A 265 20.66 -3.14 12.41
N SER A 266 20.21 -4.23 13.04
CA SER A 266 21.03 -5.43 13.24
C SER A 266 21.34 -6.12 11.92
N ILE A 267 20.36 -6.27 11.03
CA ILE A 267 20.55 -6.80 9.68
C ILE A 267 21.56 -5.93 8.93
N PHE A 268 21.45 -4.61 9.06
CA PHE A 268 22.34 -3.68 8.38
C PHE A 268 23.79 -3.75 8.87
N LYS A 269 24.01 -4.03 10.16
CA LYS A 269 25.36 -4.22 10.70
C LYS A 269 25.99 -5.56 10.33
N LEU A 270 25.17 -6.57 10.03
CA LEU A 270 25.64 -7.92 9.69
C LEU A 270 25.94 -8.10 8.20
N VAL A 271 25.43 -7.22 7.35
CA VAL A 271 25.57 -7.30 5.89
C VAL A 271 26.14 -5.98 5.38
N ASP A 272 27.24 -6.04 4.62
CA ASP A 272 27.86 -4.86 4.00
C ASP A 272 26.98 -4.29 2.89
N PHE A 273 26.03 -3.46 3.29
CA PHE A 273 25.10 -2.79 2.41
C PHE A 273 25.60 -1.40 1.98
N THR A 274 25.30 -1.02 0.75
CA THR A 274 25.56 0.32 0.21
C THR A 274 24.44 1.30 0.56
N PHE A 275 24.66 2.61 0.37
CA PHE A 275 23.63 3.65 0.57
C PHE A 275 22.30 3.33 -0.14
N TYR A 276 22.37 2.77 -1.34
CA TYR A 276 21.18 2.44 -2.14
C TYR A 276 20.37 1.29 -1.53
N ASP A 277 20.98 0.49 -0.67
CA ASP A 277 20.37 -0.65 -0.01
C ASP A 277 19.60 -0.20 1.26
N ILE A 278 19.83 1.05 1.72
CA ILE A 278 19.21 1.70 2.89
C ILE A 278 18.02 2.55 2.49
N VAL A 279 18.14 3.24 1.35
CA VAL A 279 17.05 4.03 0.76
C VAL A 279 15.78 3.19 0.67
N ALA A 280 15.98 1.93 0.40
CA ALA A 280 15.01 1.05 -0.16
C ALA A 280 14.01 0.57 0.95
N PRO A 281 14.43 0.05 2.13
CA PRO A 281 13.52 -0.22 3.25
C PRO A 281 12.78 1.03 3.72
N SER A 282 13.46 2.19 3.68
CA SER A 282 12.87 3.49 4.01
C SER A 282 11.77 3.90 3.03
N VAL A 283 11.89 3.60 1.73
CA VAL A 283 10.82 3.80 0.74
C VAL A 283 9.63 2.89 1.03
N VAL A 284 9.84 1.63 1.41
CA VAL A 284 8.74 0.71 1.76
C VAL A 284 7.98 1.21 3.00
N ILE A 285 8.69 1.62 4.04
CA ILE A 285 8.11 2.18 5.26
C ILE A 285 7.32 3.44 4.93
N LEU A 286 7.91 4.33 4.13
CA LEU A 286 7.27 5.56 3.67
C LEU A 286 5.98 5.27 2.89
N ALA A 287 6.04 4.39 1.90
CA ALA A 287 4.89 3.98 1.08
C ALA A 287 3.75 3.43 1.95
N PHE A 288 4.09 2.54 2.88
CA PHE A 288 3.12 1.96 3.80
C PHE A 288 2.45 3.03 4.67
N LEU A 289 3.23 3.89 5.35
CA LEU A 289 2.70 4.93 6.22
C LEU A 289 1.88 5.97 5.46
N MET A 290 2.26 6.32 4.24
CA MET A 290 1.50 7.26 3.40
C MET A 290 0.15 6.69 2.97
N SER A 291 0.13 5.43 2.53
CA SER A 291 -1.08 4.76 2.06
C SER A 291 -2.17 4.66 3.14
N MET A 292 -1.80 4.67 4.42
CA MET A 292 -2.76 4.79 5.54
C MET A 292 -3.60 6.07 5.46
N GLY A 293 -3.05 7.15 4.88
CA GLY A 293 -3.75 8.42 4.68
C GLY A 293 -4.98 8.29 3.79
N ILE A 294 -5.02 7.31 2.88
CA ILE A 294 -6.17 7.03 2.02
C ILE A 294 -7.44 6.79 2.86
N TYR A 295 -7.27 6.24 4.07
CA TYR A 295 -8.36 5.85 4.98
C TYR A 295 -8.56 6.82 6.16
N ALA A 296 -7.91 7.99 6.15
CA ALA A 296 -7.84 8.86 7.32
C ALA A 296 -9.18 9.31 7.93
N ILE A 297 -10.24 9.40 7.12
CA ILE A 297 -11.60 9.78 7.55
C ILE A 297 -12.63 8.67 7.33
N SER A 298 -12.18 7.50 6.89
CA SER A 298 -13.07 6.46 6.37
C SER A 298 -13.98 5.81 7.42
N GLN A 299 -13.58 5.89 8.69
CA GLN A 299 -14.32 5.37 9.84
C GLN A 299 -15.11 6.45 10.58
N GLU A 300 -15.00 7.71 10.15
CA GLU A 300 -15.76 8.77 10.75
C GLU A 300 -17.24 8.59 10.46
N ARG A 301 -18.06 8.96 11.44
CA ARG A 301 -19.52 9.07 11.32
C ARG A 301 -19.88 10.55 11.40
N PRO A 302 -19.80 11.28 10.27
CA PRO A 302 -20.14 12.69 10.19
C PRO A 302 -21.42 13.06 10.93
N TRP A 303 -22.49 12.26 10.84
CA TRP A 303 -23.75 12.58 11.50
C TRP A 303 -23.65 12.74 13.03
N ILE A 304 -22.73 12.04 13.72
CA ILE A 304 -22.55 12.15 15.18
C ILE A 304 -21.58 13.30 15.49
N VAL A 305 -20.48 13.33 14.76
CA VAL A 305 -19.33 14.17 15.11
C VAL A 305 -19.56 15.63 14.67
N PHE A 306 -20.15 15.83 13.50
CA PHE A 306 -20.32 17.16 12.93
C PHE A 306 -21.49 17.95 13.52
N VAL A 307 -22.40 17.25 14.21
CA VAL A 307 -23.49 17.86 14.98
C VAL A 307 -23.00 18.31 16.36
N SER A 308 -21.96 17.66 16.90
CA SER A 308 -21.48 17.90 18.26
C SER A 308 -20.22 18.78 18.33
N LEU A 309 -19.43 18.87 17.24
CA LEU A 309 -18.15 19.56 17.20
C LEU A 309 -18.01 20.46 15.97
N ASP A 310 -17.15 21.49 16.08
CA ASP A 310 -16.72 22.28 14.93
C ASP A 310 -15.94 21.41 13.95
N ARG A 311 -16.59 21.12 12.82
CA ARG A 311 -16.15 20.17 11.77
C ARG A 311 -14.74 20.43 11.28
N GLY A 312 -14.46 21.69 10.92
CA GLY A 312 -13.18 22.12 10.40
C GLY A 312 -12.05 21.92 11.41
N SER A 313 -12.23 22.39 12.65
CA SER A 313 -11.21 22.24 13.69
C SER A 313 -11.01 20.77 14.09
N TYR A 314 -12.08 19.99 14.14
CA TYR A 314 -12.01 18.57 14.47
C TYR A 314 -11.19 17.79 13.44
N LEU A 315 -11.56 17.86 12.17
CA LEU A 315 -10.87 17.14 11.09
C LEU A 315 -9.42 17.62 10.93
N SER A 316 -9.20 18.95 10.96
CA SER A 316 -7.87 19.54 10.94
C SER A 316 -6.96 18.96 12.04
N LYS A 317 -7.42 18.98 13.29
CA LYS A 317 -6.65 18.44 14.43
C LYS A 317 -6.44 16.93 14.30
N ARG A 318 -7.47 16.18 13.90
CA ARG A 318 -7.38 14.73 13.68
C ARG A 318 -6.26 14.40 12.69
N ILE A 319 -6.25 15.05 11.53
CA ILE A 319 -5.22 14.83 10.50
C ILE A 319 -3.84 15.26 10.98
N LEU A 320 -3.73 16.37 11.72
CA LEU A 320 -2.47 16.78 12.33
C LEU A 320 -1.91 15.73 13.27
N PHE A 321 -2.72 15.26 14.24
CA PHE A 321 -2.29 14.26 15.19
C PHE A 321 -1.93 12.94 14.50
N LYS A 322 -2.73 12.50 13.52
CA LYS A 322 -2.44 11.27 12.77
C LYS A 322 -1.16 11.38 11.92
N SER A 323 -0.92 12.53 11.30
CA SER A 323 0.32 12.78 10.55
C SER A 323 1.52 12.72 11.49
N LEU A 324 1.44 13.37 12.66
CA LEU A 324 2.49 13.31 13.68
C LEU A 324 2.69 11.90 14.23
N GLN A 325 1.61 11.14 14.47
CA GLN A 325 1.70 9.75 14.91
C GLN A 325 2.44 8.89 13.89
N ASN A 326 2.17 9.06 12.60
CA ASN A 326 2.88 8.34 11.54
C ASN A 326 4.37 8.69 11.50
N SER A 327 4.73 9.97 11.64
CA SER A 327 6.14 10.37 11.74
C SER A 327 6.83 9.80 12.98
N LEU A 328 6.13 9.75 14.11
CA LEU A 328 6.64 9.11 15.33
C LEU A 328 6.79 7.59 15.19
N ILE A 329 5.97 6.93 14.37
CA ILE A 329 6.16 5.52 14.01
C ILE A 329 7.40 5.37 13.13
N ALA A 330 7.71 6.32 12.24
CA ALA A 330 8.91 6.31 11.42
C ALA A 330 10.20 6.69 12.20
N LEU A 331 10.07 7.39 13.33
CA LEU A 331 11.20 7.93 14.08
C LEU A 331 12.26 6.88 14.50
N PRO A 332 11.91 5.68 15.00
CA PRO A 332 12.93 4.68 15.34
C PRO A 332 13.80 4.25 14.15
N PHE A 333 13.21 4.15 12.95
CA PHE A 333 13.95 3.86 11.72
C PHE A 333 14.81 5.05 11.29
N ALA A 334 14.26 6.26 11.37
CA ALA A 334 15.01 7.48 11.08
C ALA A 334 16.24 7.65 11.98
N LEU A 335 16.10 7.33 13.28
CA LEU A 335 17.22 7.31 14.22
C LEU A 335 18.22 6.21 13.88
N SER A 336 17.75 5.03 13.46
CA SER A 336 18.63 3.95 13.01
C SER A 336 19.46 4.39 11.81
N ASP A 337 18.86 5.03 10.80
CA ASP A 337 19.57 5.57 9.64
C ASP A 337 20.62 6.61 10.02
N ILE A 338 20.30 7.51 10.97
CA ILE A 338 21.26 8.49 11.49
C ILE A 338 22.44 7.79 12.17
N VAL A 339 22.19 6.80 13.02
CA VAL A 339 23.23 6.04 13.74
C VAL A 339 24.08 5.21 12.77
N LEU A 340 23.50 4.75 11.66
CA LEU A 340 24.21 4.07 10.57
C LEU A 340 25.05 5.01 9.70
N GLY A 341 24.97 6.32 9.92
CA GLY A 341 25.75 7.33 9.19
C GLY A 341 25.02 7.99 8.03
N TYR A 342 23.70 7.82 7.94
CA TYR A 342 22.85 8.32 6.85
C TYR A 342 21.77 9.29 7.34
N PRO A 343 22.15 10.45 7.90
CA PRO A 343 21.20 11.37 8.51
C PRO A 343 20.20 11.96 7.51
N SER A 344 20.61 12.16 6.25
CA SER A 344 19.72 12.66 5.20
C SER A 344 18.54 11.71 4.95
N LEU A 345 18.77 10.39 4.98
CA LEU A 345 17.72 9.38 4.85
C LEU A 345 16.75 9.38 6.03
N GLY A 346 17.27 9.42 7.25
CA GLY A 346 16.42 9.46 8.44
C GLY A 346 15.52 10.71 8.48
N ILE A 347 16.09 11.87 8.12
CA ILE A 347 15.35 13.14 8.05
C ILE A 347 14.23 13.05 6.98
N THR A 348 14.54 12.59 5.77
CA THR A 348 13.52 12.49 4.71
C THR A 348 12.45 11.46 5.01
N LEU A 349 12.78 10.35 5.67
CA LEU A 349 11.79 9.36 6.10
C LEU A 349 10.79 9.96 7.11
N PHE A 350 11.29 10.66 8.13
CA PHE A 350 10.44 11.27 9.15
C PHE A 350 9.52 12.36 8.57
N PHE A 351 10.07 13.31 7.83
CA PHE A 351 9.28 14.41 7.27
C PHE A 351 8.46 14.01 6.04
N GLY A 352 8.94 13.03 5.26
CA GLY A 352 8.21 12.44 4.15
C GLY A 352 6.95 11.73 4.62
N SER A 353 7.01 10.98 5.73
CA SER A 353 5.82 10.35 6.31
C SER A 353 4.81 11.36 6.85
N LEU A 354 5.28 12.49 7.39
CA LEU A 354 4.43 13.61 7.85
C LEU A 354 3.65 14.22 6.68
N MET A 355 4.38 14.66 5.66
CA MET A 355 3.82 15.32 4.48
C MET A 355 2.95 14.36 3.70
N GLY A 356 3.44 13.14 3.47
CA GLY A 356 2.76 12.15 2.66
C GLY A 356 1.43 11.73 3.28
N TYR A 357 1.36 11.45 4.59
CA TYR A 357 0.08 11.12 5.22
C TYR A 357 -0.91 12.28 5.14
N SER A 358 -0.48 13.51 5.47
CA SER A 358 -1.37 14.69 5.45
C SER A 358 -1.91 14.98 4.05
N LEU A 359 -1.03 14.95 3.04
CA LEU A 359 -1.38 15.20 1.64
C LEU A 359 -2.30 14.10 1.09
N THR A 360 -1.97 12.83 1.28
CA THR A 360 -2.82 11.70 0.86
C THR A 360 -4.18 11.77 1.53
N SER A 361 -4.24 12.09 2.83
CA SER A 361 -5.51 12.25 3.56
C SER A 361 -6.39 13.34 2.96
N TYR A 362 -5.80 14.47 2.61
CA TYR A 362 -6.52 15.60 2.01
C TYR A 362 -7.03 15.27 0.60
N LEU A 363 -6.15 14.74 -0.26
CA LEU A 363 -6.51 14.37 -1.63
C LEU A 363 -7.56 13.25 -1.65
N SER A 364 -7.43 12.25 -0.79
CA SER A 364 -8.43 11.17 -0.66
C SER A 364 -9.77 11.73 -0.22
N SER A 365 -9.80 12.56 0.83
CA SER A 365 -11.04 13.16 1.34
C SER A 365 -11.75 14.05 0.32
N LYS A 366 -10.99 14.76 -0.52
CA LYS A 366 -11.53 15.68 -1.53
C LYS A 366 -11.96 14.96 -2.81
N LEU A 367 -11.05 14.19 -3.40
CA LEU A 367 -11.22 13.65 -4.75
C LEU A 367 -11.98 12.33 -4.78
N ASN A 368 -11.79 11.47 -3.76
CA ASN A 368 -12.36 10.14 -3.76
C ASN A 368 -12.57 9.59 -2.34
N PRO A 369 -13.48 10.19 -1.56
CA PRO A 369 -13.62 9.86 -0.15
C PRO A 369 -14.17 8.45 0.01
N ILE A 370 -13.52 7.66 0.87
CA ILE A 370 -13.86 6.26 1.12
C ILE A 370 -14.57 6.16 2.47
N GLN A 371 -15.81 5.68 2.50
CA GLN A 371 -16.52 5.41 3.76
C GLN A 371 -16.69 3.93 4.00
N PHE A 372 -16.43 3.51 5.24
CA PHE A 372 -16.76 2.19 5.73
C PHE A 372 -18.20 2.15 6.26
N ARG A 373 -19.04 1.29 5.68
CA ARG A 373 -20.43 1.08 6.11
C ARG A 373 -20.60 -0.36 6.56
N GLY A 374 -20.54 -0.59 7.87
CA GLY A 374 -20.58 -1.95 8.42
C GLY A 374 -19.32 -2.72 8.04
N GLU A 375 -19.47 -3.87 7.38
CA GLU A 375 -18.34 -4.74 7.02
C GLU A 375 -17.87 -4.57 5.56
N VAL A 376 -18.44 -3.60 4.83
CA VAL A 376 -18.13 -3.38 3.41
C VAL A 376 -17.85 -1.90 3.13
N TYR A 377 -16.96 -1.66 2.18
CA TYR A 377 -16.64 -0.32 1.69
C TYR A 377 -17.45 -0.02 0.42
N ASN A 378 -18.11 1.14 0.40
CA ASN A 378 -18.84 1.63 -0.78
C ASN A 378 -17.89 2.53 -1.59
N TYR A 379 -17.21 1.94 -2.56
CA TYR A 379 -16.13 2.61 -3.28
C TYR A 379 -16.15 2.22 -4.75
N ARG A 380 -16.11 3.23 -5.61
CA ARG A 380 -15.82 3.08 -7.03
C ARG A 380 -14.49 3.77 -7.31
N ALA A 381 -13.51 3.05 -7.82
CA ALA A 381 -12.22 3.62 -8.18
C ALA A 381 -12.41 4.62 -9.34
N GLY A 382 -12.41 5.90 -8.99
CA GLY A 382 -12.50 7.02 -9.92
C GLY A 382 -11.13 7.52 -10.36
N SER A 383 -11.09 8.42 -11.34
CA SER A 383 -9.86 9.10 -11.78
C SER A 383 -9.17 9.87 -10.64
N GLY A 384 -9.93 10.31 -9.63
CA GLY A 384 -9.36 10.88 -8.41
C GLY A 384 -8.38 9.95 -7.69
N MET A 385 -8.58 8.62 -7.76
CA MET A 385 -7.64 7.64 -7.20
C MET A 385 -6.29 7.65 -7.92
N LEU A 386 -6.28 7.86 -9.23
CA LEU A 386 -5.03 7.96 -9.98
C LEU A 386 -4.22 9.18 -9.55
N LEU A 387 -4.88 10.31 -9.28
CA LEU A 387 -4.22 11.51 -8.78
C LEU A 387 -3.65 11.31 -7.38
N ILE A 388 -4.36 10.58 -6.51
CA ILE A 388 -3.87 10.21 -5.17
C ILE A 388 -2.62 9.34 -5.32
N ILE A 389 -2.70 8.24 -6.08
CA ILE A 389 -1.56 7.34 -6.30
C ILE A 389 -0.37 8.08 -6.91
N PHE A 390 -0.61 8.93 -7.91
CA PHE A 390 0.43 9.74 -8.54
C PHE A 390 1.10 10.70 -7.55
N SER A 391 0.32 11.33 -6.67
CA SER A 391 0.86 12.18 -5.61
C SER A 391 1.73 11.41 -4.62
N GLU A 392 1.37 10.17 -4.29
CA GLU A 392 2.17 9.31 -3.43
C GLU A 392 3.52 8.98 -4.08
N TYR A 393 3.51 8.58 -5.36
CA TYR A 393 4.75 8.34 -6.11
C TYR A 393 5.62 9.59 -6.24
N MET A 394 5.02 10.78 -6.42
CA MET A 394 5.77 12.03 -6.43
C MET A 394 6.46 12.30 -5.09
N VAL A 395 5.75 12.16 -3.97
CA VAL A 395 6.34 12.37 -2.64
C VAL A 395 7.44 11.34 -2.37
N MET A 396 7.25 10.08 -2.74
CA MET A 396 8.30 9.05 -2.63
C MET A 396 9.53 9.42 -3.46
N GLY A 397 9.35 9.79 -4.73
CA GLY A 397 10.45 10.18 -5.62
C GLY A 397 11.23 11.39 -5.10
N VAL A 398 10.52 12.44 -4.66
CA VAL A 398 11.16 13.62 -4.06
C VAL A 398 11.89 13.25 -2.76
N SER A 399 11.31 12.38 -1.92
CA SER A 399 11.96 11.93 -0.69
C SER A 399 13.29 11.21 -0.96
N VAL A 400 13.33 10.36 -2.00
CA VAL A 400 14.55 9.67 -2.44
C VAL A 400 15.60 10.67 -2.94
N ILE A 401 15.22 11.62 -3.79
CA ILE A 401 16.14 12.66 -4.30
C ILE A 401 16.67 13.52 -3.14
N SER A 402 15.80 13.89 -2.21
CA SER A 402 16.16 14.66 -1.03
C SER A 402 17.06 13.89 -0.05
N ALA A 403 17.06 12.56 -0.09
CA ALA A 403 17.93 11.75 0.75
C ALA A 403 19.40 11.76 0.29
N LEU A 404 19.68 12.17 -0.95
CA LEU A 404 21.04 12.14 -1.53
C LEU A 404 22.01 13.13 -0.87
N SER A 405 21.50 14.18 -0.22
CA SER A 405 22.35 15.15 0.47
C SER A 405 21.67 15.70 1.72
N LEU A 406 22.47 16.07 2.73
CA LEU A 406 21.94 16.66 3.95
C LEU A 406 21.23 18.01 3.65
N THR A 407 21.79 18.83 2.77
CA THR A 407 21.20 20.11 2.39
C THR A 407 19.83 19.93 1.72
N SER A 408 19.70 19.00 0.76
CA SER A 408 18.40 18.70 0.14
C SER A 408 17.39 18.11 1.13
N SER A 409 17.83 17.30 2.11
CA SER A 409 16.96 16.78 3.17
C SER A 409 16.42 17.87 4.12
N LEU A 410 17.24 18.89 4.41
CA LEU A 410 16.83 20.03 5.23
C LEU A 410 15.86 20.95 4.48
N VAL A 411 16.10 21.20 3.19
CA VAL A 411 15.14 21.93 2.33
C VAL A 411 13.81 21.17 2.26
N PHE A 412 13.87 19.85 2.07
CA PHE A 412 12.68 18.99 2.05
C PHE A 412 11.90 19.03 3.37
N THR A 413 12.59 19.13 4.50
CA THR A 413 11.97 19.29 5.82
C THR A 413 11.11 20.56 5.88
N VAL A 414 11.65 21.69 5.44
CA VAL A 414 10.92 22.97 5.41
C VAL A 414 9.69 22.87 4.50
N ILE A 415 9.86 22.30 3.29
CA ILE A 415 8.76 22.08 2.34
C ILE A 415 7.67 21.18 2.94
N SER A 416 8.07 20.07 3.58
CA SER A 416 7.17 19.11 4.21
C SER A 416 6.33 19.75 5.31
N ILE A 417 6.95 20.57 6.15
CA ILE A 417 6.25 21.33 7.22
C ILE A 417 5.27 22.33 6.61
N ILE A 418 5.71 23.10 5.60
CA ILE A 418 4.85 24.09 4.93
C ILE A 418 3.63 23.41 4.31
N ILE A 419 3.81 22.33 3.53
CA ILE A 419 2.72 21.60 2.89
C ILE A 419 1.76 21.05 3.94
N THR A 420 2.29 20.45 5.02
CA THR A 420 1.48 19.92 6.12
C THR A 420 0.63 21.02 6.76
N ILE A 421 1.20 22.19 7.05
CA ILE A 421 0.49 23.35 7.60
C ILE A 421 -0.59 23.84 6.63
N LEU A 422 -0.28 23.95 5.33
CA LEU A 422 -1.23 24.39 4.31
C LEU A 422 -2.43 23.45 4.20
N VAL A 423 -2.19 22.15 4.23
CA VAL A 423 -3.22 21.11 4.14
C VAL A 423 -4.12 21.11 5.38
N ILE A 424 -3.55 21.26 6.57
CA ILE A 424 -4.26 21.13 7.85
C ILE A 424 -5.10 22.37 8.18
N ARG A 425 -5.07 23.45 7.38
CA ARG A 425 -5.88 24.65 7.62
C ARG A 425 -7.37 24.33 7.81
N LYS A 426 -7.97 24.86 8.88
CA LYS A 426 -9.39 24.68 9.24
C LYS A 426 -10.33 24.86 8.03
N LYS A 427 -10.16 25.94 7.27
CA LYS A 427 -10.99 26.28 6.10
C LYS A 427 -11.07 25.15 5.06
N ASN A 428 -9.97 24.45 4.80
CA ASN A 428 -9.94 23.33 3.84
C ASN A 428 -10.85 22.20 4.31
N TRP A 429 -10.79 21.88 5.61
CA TRP A 429 -11.55 20.80 6.20
C TRP A 429 -13.02 21.14 6.44
N GLU A 430 -13.36 22.43 6.57
CA GLU A 430 -14.76 22.87 6.53
C GLU A 430 -15.37 22.57 5.16
N THR A 431 -14.73 22.97 4.07
CA THR A 431 -15.20 22.69 2.71
C THR A 431 -15.34 21.18 2.47
N ILE A 432 -14.30 20.40 2.81
CA ILE A 432 -14.35 18.93 2.71
C ILE A 432 -15.52 18.36 3.52
N SER A 433 -15.77 18.86 4.73
CA SER A 433 -16.87 18.34 5.55
C SER A 433 -18.24 18.52 4.90
N TYR A 434 -18.47 19.61 4.16
CA TYR A 434 -19.69 19.80 3.39
C TYR A 434 -19.76 18.85 2.20
N GLU A 435 -18.66 18.74 1.43
CA GLU A 435 -18.59 17.81 0.29
C GLU A 435 -18.80 16.35 0.71
N LEU A 436 -18.32 15.95 1.89
CA LEU A 436 -18.55 14.61 2.44
C LEU A 436 -20.03 14.36 2.69
N ILE A 437 -20.74 15.32 3.30
CA ILE A 437 -22.19 15.22 3.53
C ILE A 437 -22.93 15.14 2.20
N GLU A 438 -22.58 15.98 1.22
CA GLU A 438 -23.18 15.96 -0.12
C GLU A 438 -22.97 14.63 -0.86
N LYS A 439 -21.81 14.00 -0.69
CA LYS A 439 -21.50 12.66 -1.21
C LYS A 439 -22.16 11.53 -0.41
N GLY A 440 -22.98 11.86 0.59
CA GLY A 440 -23.68 10.90 1.43
C GLY A 440 -22.74 10.13 2.36
N PHE A 441 -21.68 10.75 2.88
CA PHE A 441 -21.09 10.25 4.11
C PHE A 441 -22.08 10.48 5.23
N VAL A 442 -22.62 9.38 5.75
CA VAL A 442 -23.62 9.39 6.82
C VAL A 442 -22.81 9.00 8.06
#